data_AF-A0A0M0JI88-F1
#
_entry.id   AF-A0A0M0JI88-F1
#
_cell.length_a   1.000
_cell.length_b   1.000
_cell.length_c   1.000
_cell.angle_alpha   90.00
_cell.angle_beta   90.00
_cell.angle_gamma   90.00
#
_symmetry.space_group_name_H-M   'P 1'
#
loop_
_entity.id
_entity.type
_entity.pdbx_description
1 polymer ?
#
loop_
_entity_poly.entity_id
_entity_poly.type
_entity_poly.pdbx_seq_one_letter_code
_entity_poly.pdbx_strand_id
1 'polypeptide(L)'
;MYTQRVHSYESLLSARRETELGLHTPAGSTLHLLSVVQLPRARVADKLRRFGLLLARLDATIDRACAITRCRSYEPARGLSYQAHVAQGTDPGLLFHTAVGAVVGELVTDYRPDDVANLGYGVLVSYALRARDLSQRSVAQGGGAPGTQPVLDLPRSLAECESLIIAVMDELSYTQTREWDAGRKRAAFMDLGIDSLDAVRFVRGLNARLAPAVTLGTTSFLEHPNQEVHTQGSMAHALDGLAPAPKPSVCSPQAEMP
;
A
#
# COMPACT_ATOMS: atom_id res chain seq x y z
N MET A 1 10.39 -15.88 -10.78
CA MET A 1 10.76 -14.85 -9.79
C MET A 1 11.98 -15.37 -9.07
N TYR A 2 13.03 -14.57 -8.99
CA TYR A 2 14.25 -14.89 -8.26
C TYR A 2 14.29 -14.06 -6.98
N THR A 3 14.59 -14.71 -5.87
CA THR A 3 14.66 -14.08 -4.55
C THR A 3 15.86 -14.60 -3.78
N GLN A 4 16.37 -13.78 -2.88
CA GLN A 4 17.36 -14.19 -1.89
C GLN A 4 17.04 -13.53 -0.55
N ARG A 5 17.51 -14.12 0.54
CA ARG A 5 17.57 -13.42 1.83
C ARG A 5 18.84 -12.60 1.90
N VAL A 6 18.75 -11.38 2.40
CA VAL A 6 19.87 -10.47 2.69
C VAL A 6 19.76 -10.01 4.14
N HIS A 7 20.88 -9.59 4.72
CA HIS A 7 20.93 -9.17 6.13
C HIS A 7 19.85 -8.16 6.49
N SER A 8 19.72 -7.09 5.69
CA SER A 8 18.82 -5.96 5.99
C SER A 8 18.53 -5.12 4.75
N TYR A 9 17.62 -4.15 4.88
CA TYR A 9 17.32 -3.13 3.86
C TYR A 9 18.57 -2.33 3.47
N GLU A 10 19.32 -1.91 4.48
CA GLU A 10 20.49 -1.03 4.36
C GLU A 10 21.61 -1.71 3.54
N SER A 11 21.67 -3.04 3.57
CA SER A 11 22.61 -3.84 2.77
C SER A 11 22.39 -3.67 1.27
N LEU A 12 21.21 -3.21 0.84
CA LEU A 12 20.87 -2.99 -0.56
C LEU A 12 21.26 -1.58 -1.05
N LEU A 13 21.53 -0.62 -0.16
CA LEU A 13 21.86 0.76 -0.52
C LEU A 13 23.20 0.90 -1.24
N SER A 14 24.09 -0.08 -1.06
CA SER A 14 25.40 -0.16 -1.71
C SER A 14 25.51 -1.35 -2.67
N ALA A 15 24.38 -1.98 -3.03
CA ALA A 15 24.38 -3.14 -3.91
C ALA A 15 24.77 -2.75 -5.35
N ARG A 16 25.42 -3.67 -6.05
CA ARG A 16 25.65 -3.59 -7.50
C ARG A 16 25.04 -4.80 -8.20
N ARG A 17 24.50 -4.60 -9.39
CA ARG A 17 23.78 -5.62 -10.17
C ARG A 17 24.65 -6.85 -10.46
N GLU A 18 25.94 -6.65 -10.66
CA GLU A 18 26.90 -7.74 -10.94
C GLU A 18 27.21 -8.59 -9.70
N THR A 19 27.19 -7.99 -8.51
CA THR A 19 27.67 -8.62 -7.27
C THR A 19 26.56 -8.84 -6.23
N GLU A 20 25.33 -8.40 -6.50
CA GLU A 20 24.20 -8.45 -5.55
C GLU A 20 23.87 -9.85 -5.06
N LEU A 21 24.20 -10.89 -5.82
CA LEU A 21 24.01 -12.29 -5.41
C LEU A 21 24.91 -12.66 -4.22
N GLY A 22 26.05 -11.98 -4.06
CA GLY A 22 26.96 -12.13 -2.92
C GLY A 22 26.42 -11.57 -1.61
N LEU A 23 25.30 -10.83 -1.64
CA LEU A 23 24.62 -10.34 -0.43
C LEU A 23 23.80 -11.43 0.28
N HIS A 24 23.71 -12.62 -0.32
CA HIS A 24 22.90 -13.70 0.22
C HIS A 24 23.34 -14.06 1.65
N THR A 25 22.39 -13.96 2.57
CA THR A 25 22.56 -14.41 3.95
C THR A 25 21.37 -15.30 4.31
N PRO A 26 21.55 -16.62 4.54
CA PRO A 26 20.45 -17.54 4.82
C PRO A 26 19.58 -17.12 6.02
N ALA A 27 20.18 -16.47 7.02
CA ALA A 27 19.50 -15.97 8.22
C ALA A 27 19.10 -14.49 8.15
N GLY A 28 19.28 -13.82 7.00
CA GLY A 28 19.01 -12.39 6.86
C GLY A 28 17.51 -12.06 7.00
N SER A 29 17.15 -10.93 7.61
CA SER A 29 15.74 -10.62 7.92
C SER A 29 14.96 -10.02 6.75
N THR A 30 15.64 -9.68 5.65
CA THR A 30 15.02 -9.04 4.49
C THR A 30 14.98 -9.98 3.29
N LEU A 31 13.81 -10.14 2.66
CA LEU A 31 13.69 -10.82 1.37
C LEU A 31 13.98 -9.84 0.23
N HIS A 32 15.07 -10.05 -0.49
CA HIS A 32 15.39 -9.30 -1.70
C HIS A 32 14.77 -9.99 -2.94
N LEU A 33 13.84 -9.29 -3.59
CA LEU A 33 13.27 -9.66 -4.89
C LEU A 33 14.23 -9.22 -6.01
N LEU A 34 15.08 -10.15 -6.46
CA LEU A 34 16.15 -9.89 -7.42
C LEU A 34 15.61 -9.57 -8.83
N SER A 35 14.70 -10.40 -9.34
CA SER A 35 14.19 -10.25 -10.70
C SER A 35 12.90 -11.01 -10.96
N VAL A 36 12.03 -10.38 -11.74
CA VAL A 36 10.84 -11.01 -12.31
C VAL A 36 11.06 -11.19 -13.81
N VAL A 37 11.37 -12.42 -14.20
CA VAL A 37 11.51 -12.82 -15.60
C VAL A 37 10.25 -13.54 -16.04
N GLN A 38 9.71 -13.16 -17.19
CA GLN A 38 8.59 -13.81 -17.84
C GLN A 38 8.75 -13.74 -19.36
N LEU A 39 8.12 -14.66 -20.08
CA LEU A 39 7.91 -14.48 -21.52
C LEU A 39 6.93 -13.33 -21.75
N PRO A 40 7.08 -12.51 -22.82
CA PRO A 40 6.21 -11.36 -23.08
C PRO A 40 4.71 -11.70 -23.10
N ARG A 41 4.36 -12.89 -23.63
CA ARG A 41 2.97 -13.35 -23.75
C ARG A 41 2.37 -13.91 -22.46
N ALA A 42 3.20 -14.23 -21.46
CA ALA A 42 2.72 -14.94 -20.25
C ALA A 42 1.95 -14.03 -19.29
N ARG A 43 2.33 -12.74 -19.18
CA ARG A 43 1.68 -11.75 -18.29
C ARG A 43 1.42 -12.28 -16.86
N VAL A 44 2.43 -12.93 -16.26
CA VAL A 44 2.36 -13.55 -14.92
C VAL A 44 3.19 -12.83 -13.85
N ALA A 45 3.88 -11.74 -14.21
CA ALA A 45 4.80 -11.03 -13.33
C ALA A 45 4.15 -10.57 -12.01
N ASP A 46 2.90 -10.13 -12.05
CA ASP A 46 2.11 -9.73 -10.88
C ASP A 46 1.85 -10.93 -9.95
N LYS A 47 1.45 -12.08 -10.51
CA LYS A 47 1.20 -13.32 -9.77
C LYS A 47 2.48 -13.82 -9.10
N LEU A 48 3.60 -13.81 -9.83
CA LEU A 48 4.91 -14.21 -9.32
C LEU A 48 5.39 -13.31 -8.18
N ARG A 49 5.19 -11.99 -8.30
CA ARG A 49 5.49 -11.05 -7.22
C ARG A 49 4.65 -11.31 -5.98
N ARG A 50 3.34 -11.44 -6.15
CA ARG A 50 2.41 -11.73 -5.04
C ARG A 50 2.80 -13.02 -4.33
N PHE A 51 3.10 -14.08 -5.08
CA PHE A 51 3.54 -15.35 -4.52
C PHE A 51 4.82 -15.20 -3.67
N GLY A 52 5.82 -14.48 -4.17
CA GLY A 52 7.04 -14.21 -3.40
C GLY A 52 6.78 -13.44 -2.10
N LEU A 53 5.89 -12.44 -2.13
CA LEU A 53 5.51 -11.69 -0.93
C LEU A 53 4.71 -12.54 0.06
N LEU A 54 3.84 -13.43 -0.41
CA LEU A 54 3.09 -14.35 0.45
C LEU A 54 4.02 -15.34 1.15
N LEU A 55 4.99 -15.92 0.42
CA LEU A 55 6.01 -16.77 1.03
C LEU A 55 6.80 -16.01 2.11
N ALA A 56 7.18 -14.76 1.85
CA ALA A 56 7.87 -13.92 2.83
C ALA A 56 7.05 -13.72 4.11
N ARG A 57 5.72 -13.53 3.99
CA ARG A 57 4.83 -13.33 5.14
C ARG A 57 4.69 -14.56 6.03
N LEU A 58 4.86 -15.76 5.48
CA LEU A 58 4.78 -17.02 6.22
C LEU A 58 6.04 -17.27 7.06
N ASP A 59 7.17 -16.67 6.69
CA ASP A 59 8.41 -16.77 7.44
C ASP A 59 8.46 -15.68 8.53
N ALA A 60 8.35 -16.09 9.80
CA ALA A 60 8.38 -15.17 10.93
C ALA A 60 9.74 -14.46 11.11
N THR A 61 10.80 -14.98 10.50
CA THR A 61 12.14 -14.39 10.55
C THR A 61 12.39 -13.35 9.47
N ILE A 62 11.43 -13.15 8.56
CA ILE A 62 11.49 -12.10 7.54
C ILE A 62 10.58 -10.94 7.97
N ASP A 63 11.16 -9.74 8.11
CA ASP A 63 10.44 -8.54 8.53
C ASP A 63 9.93 -7.72 7.33
N ARG A 64 10.67 -7.70 6.23
CA ARG A 64 10.32 -6.94 5.02
C ARG A 64 10.75 -7.66 3.75
N ALA A 65 10.11 -7.29 2.66
CA ALA A 65 10.59 -7.61 1.31
C ALA A 65 11.01 -6.34 0.59
N CYS A 66 12.09 -6.40 -0.19
CA CYS A 66 12.66 -5.26 -0.89
C CYS A 66 13.03 -5.62 -2.32
N ALA A 67 13.11 -4.63 -3.19
CA ALA A 67 13.61 -4.80 -4.55
C ALA A 67 14.38 -3.55 -4.97
N ILE A 68 15.44 -3.72 -5.78
CA ILE A 68 16.03 -2.60 -6.51
C ILE A 68 15.46 -2.65 -7.92
N THR A 69 14.54 -1.73 -8.21
CA THR A 69 13.88 -1.60 -9.52
C THR A 69 14.54 -0.49 -10.35
N ARG A 70 14.07 -0.33 -11.59
CA ARG A 70 14.52 0.71 -12.53
C ARG A 70 13.32 1.42 -13.13
N CYS A 71 13.53 2.65 -13.58
CA CYS A 71 12.54 3.34 -14.38
C CYS A 71 12.49 2.76 -15.81
N ARG A 72 11.31 2.86 -16.42
CA ARG A 72 11.04 2.41 -17.80
C ARG A 72 10.76 3.55 -18.76
N SER A 73 10.42 4.72 -18.24
CA SER A 73 9.98 5.89 -19.00
C SER A 73 10.72 7.17 -18.61
N TYR A 74 11.87 7.04 -17.96
CA TYR A 74 12.73 8.20 -17.71
C TYR A 74 13.36 8.68 -19.03
N GLU A 75 13.18 9.96 -19.32
CA GLU A 75 13.68 10.62 -20.52
C GLU A 75 14.53 11.83 -20.10
N PRO A 76 15.87 11.74 -20.12
CA PRO A 76 16.75 12.86 -19.75
C PRO A 76 16.46 14.14 -20.56
N ALA A 77 16.02 13.99 -21.81
CA ALA A 77 15.71 15.10 -22.71
C ALA A 77 14.56 16.00 -22.21
N ARG A 78 13.74 15.52 -21.27
CA ARG A 78 12.68 16.34 -20.64
C ARG A 78 13.21 17.32 -19.60
N GLY A 79 14.52 17.33 -19.31
CA GLY A 79 15.16 18.26 -18.37
C GLY A 79 14.85 17.98 -16.89
N LEU A 80 14.14 16.89 -16.59
CA LEU A 80 13.84 16.48 -15.22
C LEU A 80 14.99 15.63 -14.68
N SER A 81 15.42 15.89 -13.44
CA SER A 81 16.42 15.02 -12.79
C SER A 81 15.84 13.63 -12.53
N TYR A 82 16.69 12.60 -12.50
CA TYR A 82 16.25 11.23 -12.22
C TYR A 82 15.52 11.13 -10.87
N GLN A 83 16.01 11.83 -9.84
CA GLN A 83 15.35 11.89 -8.54
C GLN A 83 13.96 12.53 -8.61
N ALA A 84 13.82 13.64 -9.35
CA ALA A 84 12.52 14.28 -9.51
C ALA A 84 11.54 13.41 -10.31
N HIS A 85 12.03 12.65 -11.31
CA HIS A 85 11.23 11.65 -12.03
C HIS A 85 10.73 10.53 -11.10
N VAL A 86 11.63 9.96 -10.28
CA VAL A 86 11.28 8.92 -9.31
C VAL A 86 10.27 9.44 -8.28
N ALA A 87 10.44 10.68 -7.81
CA ALA A 87 9.55 11.32 -6.85
C ALA A 87 8.11 11.51 -7.38
N GLN A 88 7.91 11.59 -8.70
CA GLN A 88 6.56 11.61 -9.28
C GLN A 88 5.81 10.28 -9.07
N GLY A 89 6.53 9.16 -8.92
CA GLY A 89 5.94 7.84 -8.64
C GLY A 89 5.07 7.26 -9.77
N THR A 90 5.08 7.88 -10.96
CA THR A 90 4.23 7.52 -12.11
C THR A 90 4.93 6.60 -13.12
N ASP A 91 6.23 6.35 -12.96
CA ASP A 91 6.97 5.47 -13.87
C ASP A 91 6.42 4.03 -13.83
N PRO A 92 6.19 3.37 -14.98
CA PRO A 92 5.66 2.00 -15.01
C PRO A 92 6.50 0.97 -14.26
N GLY A 93 7.81 1.16 -14.18
CA GLY A 93 8.72 0.31 -13.40
C GLY A 93 8.48 0.45 -11.89
N LEU A 94 8.16 1.67 -11.42
CA LEU A 94 7.80 1.94 -10.02
C LEU A 94 6.38 1.47 -9.72
N LEU A 95 5.42 1.78 -10.59
CA LEU A 95 4.01 1.40 -10.46
C LEU A 95 3.82 -0.11 -10.35
N PHE A 96 4.68 -0.91 -10.99
CA PHE A 96 4.67 -2.36 -10.80
C PHE A 96 4.77 -2.75 -9.31
N HIS A 97 5.51 -1.99 -8.50
CA HIS A 97 5.67 -2.25 -7.07
C HIS A 97 4.69 -1.43 -6.22
N THR A 98 4.60 -0.13 -6.47
CA THR A 98 3.84 0.80 -5.60
C THR A 98 2.34 0.59 -5.68
N ALA A 99 1.81 0.15 -6.84
CA ALA A 99 0.39 -0.15 -7.00
C ALA A 99 -0.10 -1.29 -6.09
N VAL A 100 0.80 -2.06 -5.47
CA VAL A 100 0.46 -3.12 -4.51
C VAL A 100 1.14 -2.94 -3.16
N GLY A 101 1.40 -1.69 -2.77
CA GLY A 101 1.81 -1.33 -1.41
C GLY A 101 3.30 -1.31 -1.15
N ALA A 102 4.15 -1.34 -2.20
CA ALA A 102 5.55 -0.98 -2.01
C ALA A 102 5.68 0.53 -1.78
N VAL A 103 6.59 0.91 -0.89
CA VAL A 103 7.01 2.30 -0.70
C VAL A 103 8.32 2.50 -1.44
N VAL A 104 8.43 3.61 -2.18
CA VAL A 104 9.68 4.05 -2.82
C VAL A 104 10.63 4.57 -1.73
N GLY A 105 11.85 4.05 -1.72
CA GLY A 105 12.92 4.48 -0.82
C GLY A 105 14.00 5.25 -1.55
N GLU A 106 15.25 5.03 -1.14
CA GLU A 106 16.41 5.73 -1.66
C GLU A 106 16.80 5.26 -3.08
N LEU A 107 17.55 6.13 -3.76
CA LEU A 107 18.26 5.76 -4.98
C LEU A 107 19.52 4.98 -4.61
N VAL A 108 19.76 3.86 -5.29
CA VAL A 108 20.99 3.09 -5.20
C VAL A 108 21.91 3.60 -6.30
N THR A 109 22.88 4.43 -5.94
CA THR A 109 23.89 4.95 -6.87
C THR A 109 24.75 3.83 -7.42
N ASP A 110 25.09 3.90 -8.71
CA ASP A 110 26.02 2.95 -9.35
C ASP A 110 25.57 1.47 -9.28
N TYR A 111 24.26 1.24 -9.12
CA TYR A 111 23.70 -0.11 -9.05
C TYR A 111 23.92 -0.88 -10.36
N ARG A 112 23.72 -0.25 -11.51
CA ARG A 112 23.92 -0.89 -12.82
C ARG A 112 24.56 0.11 -13.80
N PRO A 113 25.88 0.28 -13.78
CA PRO A 113 26.58 1.32 -14.55
C PRO A 113 26.22 1.34 -16.04
N ASP A 114 26.04 0.14 -16.64
CA ASP A 114 25.67 -0.02 -18.06
C ASP A 114 24.24 0.45 -18.40
N ASP A 115 23.40 0.71 -17.40
CA ASP A 115 22.04 1.22 -17.57
C ASP A 115 22.05 2.74 -17.75
N VAL A 116 22.62 3.19 -18.86
CA VAL A 116 22.72 4.61 -19.22
C VAL A 116 21.35 5.30 -19.27
N ALA A 117 20.30 4.56 -19.59
CA ALA A 117 18.92 5.05 -19.59
C ALA A 117 18.41 5.40 -18.19
N ASN A 118 19.02 4.89 -17.12
CA ASN A 118 18.73 5.24 -15.73
C ASN A 118 19.92 5.90 -15.05
N LEU A 119 20.92 6.35 -15.81
CA LEU A 119 22.16 6.96 -15.30
C LEU A 119 22.89 6.07 -14.27
N GLY A 120 22.76 4.74 -14.41
CA GLY A 120 23.32 3.77 -13.47
C GLY A 120 22.56 3.57 -12.16
N TYR A 121 21.49 4.34 -11.90
CA TYR A 121 20.73 4.24 -10.66
C TYR A 121 19.82 3.02 -10.60
N GLY A 122 19.75 2.43 -9.41
CA GLY A 122 18.63 1.62 -8.96
C GLY A 122 17.68 2.44 -8.10
N VAL A 123 16.43 2.01 -7.99
CA VAL A 123 15.43 2.58 -7.07
C VAL A 123 15.03 1.52 -6.07
N LEU A 124 15.33 1.73 -4.79
CA LEU A 124 14.96 0.79 -3.76
C LEU A 124 13.47 0.93 -3.45
N VAL A 125 12.75 -0.19 -3.39
CA VAL A 125 11.36 -0.25 -2.96
C VAL A 125 11.19 -1.29 -1.86
N SER A 126 10.31 -1.01 -0.91
CA SER A 126 10.10 -1.86 0.27
C SER A 126 8.62 -2.19 0.48
N TYR A 127 8.33 -3.44 0.84
CA TYR A 127 7.03 -3.93 1.25
C TYR A 127 7.04 -4.18 2.76
N ALA A 128 6.08 -3.59 3.46
CA ALA A 128 5.75 -4.01 4.81
C ALA A 128 5.07 -5.38 4.75
N LEU A 129 5.58 -6.36 5.49
CA LEU A 129 4.96 -7.69 5.53
C LEU A 129 3.90 -7.76 6.64
N ARG A 130 4.02 -6.94 7.69
CA ARG A 130 3.05 -6.86 8.79
C ARG A 130 2.56 -5.42 9.01
N ALA A 131 1.33 -5.29 9.52
CA ALA A 131 0.67 -4.00 9.73
C ALA A 131 1.46 -3.07 10.67
N ARG A 132 2.16 -3.65 11.66
CA ARG A 132 3.02 -2.92 12.61
C ARG A 132 4.24 -2.23 11.99
N ASP A 133 4.65 -2.64 10.79
CA ASP A 133 5.83 -2.06 10.14
C ASP A 133 5.50 -0.76 9.38
N LEU A 134 4.21 -0.50 9.11
CA LEU A 134 3.71 0.73 8.49
C LEU A 134 3.68 1.91 9.48
N SER A 135 3.40 1.65 10.76
CA SER A 135 3.29 2.68 11.80
C SER A 135 4.65 3.21 12.27
N GLN A 136 5.73 2.42 12.16
CA GLN A 136 7.06 2.84 12.61
C GLN A 136 7.73 3.86 11.65
N ARG A 137 7.31 3.93 10.37
CA ARG A 137 7.85 4.91 9.42
C ARG A 137 7.08 6.23 9.38
N SER A 138 5.79 6.22 9.74
CA SER A 138 4.96 7.44 9.78
C SER A 138 5.37 8.40 10.90
N VAL A 139 6.04 7.91 11.94
CA VAL A 139 6.55 8.74 13.05
C VAL A 139 7.90 9.41 12.73
N ALA A 140 8.67 8.88 11.78
CA ALA A 140 10.01 9.38 11.44
C ALA A 140 10.01 10.51 10.39
N GLN A 141 8.87 10.82 9.77
CA GLN A 141 8.72 11.92 8.79
C GLN A 141 7.47 12.74 9.12
N GLY A 142 7.60 13.71 10.03
CA GLY A 142 6.48 14.54 10.47
C GLY A 142 6.93 15.91 10.98
N GLY A 143 7.70 16.64 10.17
CA GLY A 143 8.02 18.06 10.41
C GLY A 143 7.57 18.89 9.21
N GLY A 144 6.31 19.34 9.21
CA GLY A 144 5.73 20.20 8.17
C GLY A 144 4.48 20.91 8.67
N ALA A 145 4.44 22.23 8.47
CA ALA A 145 3.56 23.24 9.06
C ALA A 145 2.03 23.08 8.77
N PRO A 146 1.15 23.75 9.53
CA PRO A 146 -0.29 23.51 9.53
C PRO A 146 -0.97 24.16 8.30
N GLY A 147 -1.44 23.32 7.39
CA GLY A 147 -2.40 23.68 6.34
C GLY A 147 -3.83 23.40 6.79
N THR A 148 -4.71 24.36 6.50
CA THR A 148 -6.16 24.40 6.75
C THR A 148 -6.84 23.02 6.65
N GLN A 149 -7.39 22.56 7.77
CA GLN A 149 -8.14 21.30 7.86
C GLN A 149 -9.48 21.45 7.12
N PRO A 150 -9.82 20.59 6.15
CA PRO A 150 -11.20 20.42 5.74
C PRO A 150 -11.96 19.83 6.92
N VAL A 151 -13.14 20.37 7.23
CA VAL A 151 -14.06 19.76 8.20
C VAL A 151 -14.41 18.36 7.69
N LEU A 152 -13.96 17.35 8.43
CA LEU A 152 -14.21 15.94 8.15
C LEU A 152 -15.71 15.62 8.36
N ASP A 153 -16.49 15.55 7.29
CA ASP A 153 -17.85 14.99 7.34
C ASP A 153 -17.76 13.46 7.30
N LEU A 154 -17.55 12.86 8.47
CA LEU A 154 -17.59 11.41 8.61
C LEU A 154 -19.03 10.90 8.47
N PRO A 155 -19.24 9.77 7.77
CA PRO A 155 -20.54 9.12 7.75
C PRO A 155 -20.94 8.69 9.16
N ARG A 156 -22.15 9.07 9.57
CA ARG A 156 -22.72 8.84 10.93
C ARG A 156 -23.72 7.71 10.98
N SER A 157 -24.02 7.10 9.84
CA SER A 157 -24.94 5.99 9.70
C SER A 157 -24.46 4.98 8.66
N LEU A 158 -24.94 3.74 8.76
CA LEU A 158 -24.64 2.69 7.77
C LEU A 158 -25.08 3.11 6.36
N ALA A 159 -26.18 3.85 6.25
CA ALA A 159 -26.69 4.38 4.98
C ALA A 159 -25.75 5.44 4.37
N GLU A 160 -25.09 6.25 5.19
CA GLU A 160 -24.07 7.21 4.74
C GLU A 160 -22.77 6.51 4.33
N CYS A 161 -22.36 5.46 5.04
CA CYS A 161 -21.22 4.61 4.65
C CYS A 161 -21.46 3.95 3.28
N GLU A 162 -22.66 3.42 3.08
CA GLU A 162 -23.08 2.83 1.82
C GLU A 162 -23.06 3.85 0.68
N SER A 163 -23.61 5.04 0.90
CA SER A 163 -23.61 6.14 -0.08
C SER A 163 -22.19 6.57 -0.46
N LEU A 164 -21.27 6.60 0.51
CA LEU A 164 -19.86 6.93 0.28
C LEU A 164 -19.16 5.86 -0.57
N ILE A 165 -19.36 4.59 -0.26
CA ILE A 165 -18.80 3.47 -1.04
C ILE A 165 -19.30 3.54 -2.48
N ILE A 166 -20.61 3.69 -2.67
CA ILE A 166 -21.23 3.80 -4.00
C ILE A 166 -20.63 4.98 -4.79
N ALA A 167 -20.50 6.15 -4.17
CA ALA A 167 -19.94 7.33 -4.83
C ALA A 167 -18.49 7.12 -5.29
N VAL A 168 -17.65 6.47 -4.47
CA VAL A 168 -16.27 6.15 -4.86
C VAL A 168 -16.23 5.09 -5.96
N MET A 169 -17.14 4.11 -5.95
CA MET A 169 -17.24 3.09 -7.01
C MET A 169 -17.70 3.69 -8.34
N ASP A 170 -18.64 4.64 -8.31
CA ASP A 170 -19.12 5.33 -9.51
C ASP A 170 -18.01 6.19 -10.15
N GLU A 171 -17.16 6.85 -9.35
CA GLU A 171 -16.00 7.60 -9.84
C GLU A 171 -14.96 6.74 -10.56
N LEU A 172 -14.90 5.44 -10.23
CA LEU A 172 -14.04 4.47 -10.91
C LEU A 172 -14.62 3.98 -12.24
N SER A 173 -15.73 4.56 -12.70
CA SER A 173 -16.34 4.34 -14.02
C SER A 173 -16.87 2.93 -14.29
N TYR A 174 -17.10 2.12 -13.25
CA TYR A 174 -17.73 0.79 -13.37
C TYR A 174 -19.21 0.81 -13.71
N THR A 175 -19.85 1.95 -13.44
CA THR A 175 -21.28 2.19 -13.61
C THR A 175 -21.45 3.32 -14.61
N GLN A 176 -21.17 3.05 -15.89
CA GLN A 176 -21.88 3.79 -16.93
C GLN A 176 -23.38 3.48 -16.75
N THR A 177 -24.09 4.38 -16.06
CA THR A 177 -25.56 4.47 -15.97
C THR A 177 -26.31 3.17 -15.63
N ARG A 178 -26.01 2.53 -14.50
CA ARG A 178 -26.90 1.49 -13.94
C ARG A 178 -26.96 1.58 -12.42
N GLU A 179 -28.18 1.61 -11.89
CA GLU A 179 -28.48 1.67 -10.46
C GLU A 179 -27.84 0.51 -9.66
N TRP A 180 -27.56 0.77 -8.39
CA TRP A 180 -27.05 -0.22 -7.42
C TRP A 180 -28.23 -0.98 -6.80
N ASP A 181 -28.70 -2.04 -7.47
CA ASP A 181 -29.72 -2.93 -6.93
C ASP A 181 -29.18 -3.89 -5.84
N ALA A 182 -30.08 -4.55 -5.11
CA ALA A 182 -29.73 -5.47 -4.03
C ALA A 182 -28.88 -6.67 -4.49
N GLY A 183 -28.98 -7.09 -5.75
CA GLY A 183 -28.17 -8.16 -6.32
C GLY A 183 -26.73 -7.73 -6.53
N ARG A 184 -26.52 -6.53 -7.07
CA ARG A 184 -25.19 -5.93 -7.28
C ARG A 184 -24.45 -5.64 -5.99
N LYS A 185 -25.16 -5.20 -4.94
CA LYS A 185 -24.57 -4.97 -3.61
C LYS A 185 -23.97 -6.24 -2.98
N ARG A 186 -24.56 -7.40 -3.31
CA ARG A 186 -24.12 -8.73 -2.85
C ARG A 186 -23.13 -9.42 -3.78
N ALA A 187 -23.07 -9.01 -5.04
CA ALA A 187 -22.12 -9.56 -6.01
C ALA A 187 -20.69 -9.33 -5.55
N ALA A 188 -19.81 -10.32 -5.74
CA ALA A 188 -18.40 -10.13 -5.43
C ALA A 188 -17.84 -9.02 -6.33
N PHE A 189 -16.94 -8.20 -5.80
CA PHE A 189 -16.36 -7.10 -6.58
C PHE A 189 -15.69 -7.58 -7.88
N MET A 190 -15.11 -8.79 -7.85
CA MET A 190 -14.54 -9.44 -9.03
C MET A 190 -15.58 -9.74 -10.12
N ASP A 191 -16.81 -10.10 -9.73
CA ASP A 191 -17.93 -10.38 -10.66
C ASP A 191 -18.48 -9.09 -11.29
N LEU A 192 -18.25 -7.95 -10.62
CA LEU A 192 -18.53 -6.62 -11.14
C LEU A 192 -17.41 -6.07 -12.05
N GLY A 193 -16.40 -6.89 -12.34
CA GLY A 193 -15.24 -6.49 -13.15
C GLY A 193 -14.23 -5.61 -12.43
N ILE A 194 -14.34 -5.50 -11.09
CA ILE A 194 -13.40 -4.73 -10.28
C ILE A 194 -12.17 -5.59 -10.04
N ASP A 195 -11.04 -5.14 -10.59
CA ASP A 195 -9.77 -5.84 -10.44
C ASP A 195 -8.94 -5.25 -9.29
N SER A 196 -7.78 -5.87 -9.04
CA SER A 196 -6.90 -5.49 -7.93
C SER A 196 -6.28 -4.09 -8.02
N LEU A 197 -6.16 -3.50 -9.21
CA LEU A 197 -5.72 -2.10 -9.39
C LEU A 197 -6.82 -1.15 -8.92
N ASP A 198 -8.07 -1.52 -9.20
CA ASP A 198 -9.21 -0.69 -8.88
C ASP A 198 -9.65 -0.85 -7.43
N ALA A 199 -9.39 -2.00 -6.80
CA ALA A 199 -9.44 -2.15 -5.35
C ALA A 199 -8.53 -1.13 -4.63
N VAL A 200 -7.35 -0.87 -5.18
CA VAL A 200 -6.40 0.10 -4.62
C VAL A 200 -6.86 1.54 -4.85
N ARG A 201 -7.43 1.82 -6.03
CA ARG A 201 -8.02 3.14 -6.31
C ARG A 201 -9.26 3.41 -5.47
N PHE A 202 -10.06 2.37 -5.21
CA PHE A 202 -11.23 2.39 -4.32
C PHE A 202 -10.83 2.71 -2.88
N VAL A 203 -9.89 1.96 -2.30
CA VAL A 203 -9.39 2.22 -0.94
C VAL A 203 -8.74 3.61 -0.85
N ARG A 204 -8.01 4.05 -1.88
CA ARG A 204 -7.46 5.40 -1.92
C ARG A 204 -8.55 6.48 -1.95
N GLY A 205 -9.62 6.27 -2.71
CA GLY A 205 -10.76 7.19 -2.76
C GLY A 205 -11.50 7.29 -1.43
N LEU A 206 -11.67 6.17 -0.73
CA LEU A 206 -12.22 6.14 0.63
C LEU A 206 -11.30 6.87 1.62
N ASN A 207 -10.00 6.55 1.63
CA ASN A 207 -9.04 7.20 2.52
C ASN A 207 -8.91 8.70 2.24
N ALA A 208 -9.04 9.16 1.00
CA ALA A 208 -9.03 10.60 0.68
C ALA A 208 -10.19 11.37 1.31
N ARG A 209 -11.31 10.68 1.60
CA ARG A 209 -12.51 11.28 2.20
C ARG A 209 -12.62 11.06 3.71
N LEU A 210 -11.94 10.02 4.21
CA LEU A 210 -12.05 9.58 5.60
C LEU A 210 -10.80 9.88 6.44
N ALA A 211 -9.64 10.11 5.82
CA ALA A 211 -8.42 10.47 6.54
C ALA A 211 -8.44 11.95 6.99
N PRO A 212 -7.92 12.28 8.19
CA PRO A 212 -7.17 11.40 9.09
C PRO A 212 -8.01 10.51 10.02
N ALA A 213 -9.33 10.67 10.10
CA ALA A 213 -10.14 9.99 11.11
C ALA A 213 -10.15 8.47 10.97
N VAL A 214 -10.26 7.97 9.73
CA VAL A 214 -10.23 6.54 9.42
C VAL A 214 -9.25 6.29 8.28
N THR A 215 -8.35 5.32 8.47
CA THR A 215 -7.45 4.83 7.42
C THR A 215 -7.68 3.34 7.21
N LEU A 216 -8.23 2.99 6.05
CA LEU A 216 -8.47 1.61 5.65
C LEU A 216 -7.21 1.00 5.04
N GLY A 217 -6.92 -0.24 5.42
CA GLY A 217 -5.87 -1.04 4.79
C GLY A 217 -6.26 -1.41 3.35
N THR A 218 -5.27 -1.45 2.45
CA THR A 218 -5.45 -1.89 1.05
C THR A 218 -5.89 -3.36 0.92
N THR A 219 -5.81 -4.15 2.00
CA THR A 219 -6.34 -5.52 2.08
C THR A 219 -7.80 -5.59 2.51
N SER A 220 -8.43 -4.48 2.95
CA SER A 220 -9.84 -4.50 3.38
C SER A 220 -10.79 -5.00 2.29
N PHE A 221 -10.46 -4.73 1.03
CA PHE A 221 -11.21 -5.21 -0.13
C PHE A 221 -11.15 -6.74 -0.30
N LEU A 222 -10.11 -7.41 0.20
CA LEU A 222 -9.98 -8.86 0.18
C LEU A 222 -10.66 -9.52 1.38
N GLU A 223 -10.69 -8.81 2.51
CA GLU A 223 -11.35 -9.25 3.75
C GLU A 223 -12.87 -9.10 3.64
N HIS A 224 -13.34 -8.18 2.80
CA HIS A 224 -14.75 -7.90 2.56
C HIS A 224 -15.06 -7.86 1.06
N PRO A 225 -15.44 -9.00 0.46
CA PRO A 225 -15.41 -9.20 -0.99
C PRO A 225 -16.57 -8.57 -1.78
N ASN A 226 -17.54 -7.94 -1.11
CA ASN A 226 -18.66 -7.23 -1.73
C ASN A 226 -19.03 -5.97 -0.94
N GLN A 227 -19.89 -5.12 -1.52
CA GLN A 227 -20.24 -3.81 -0.97
C GLN A 227 -20.94 -3.94 0.40
N GLU A 228 -21.87 -4.87 0.55
CA GLU A 228 -22.63 -5.07 1.79
C GLU A 228 -21.71 -5.47 2.95
N VAL A 229 -20.82 -6.43 2.72
CA VAL A 229 -19.86 -6.93 3.72
C VAL A 229 -18.75 -5.91 4.01
N HIS A 230 -18.36 -5.08 3.04
CA HIS A 230 -17.34 -4.03 3.25
C HIS A 230 -17.88 -2.87 4.10
N THR A 231 -19.14 -2.50 3.87
CA THR A 231 -19.85 -1.49 4.67
C THR A 231 -20.05 -1.97 6.11
N GLN A 232 -20.55 -3.20 6.29
CA GLN A 232 -20.86 -3.75 7.61
C GLN A 232 -19.62 -4.21 8.40
N GLY A 233 -18.53 -4.59 7.71
CA GLY A 233 -17.31 -5.06 8.33
C GLY A 233 -16.27 -3.96 8.49
N SER A 234 -15.65 -3.55 7.38
CA SER A 234 -14.48 -2.65 7.39
C SER A 234 -14.83 -1.25 7.90
N MET A 235 -15.92 -0.67 7.42
CA MET A 235 -16.31 0.69 7.77
C MET A 235 -16.93 0.78 9.17
N ALA A 236 -17.82 -0.15 9.53
CA ALA A 236 -18.44 -0.16 10.86
C ALA A 236 -17.39 -0.35 11.97
N HIS A 237 -16.46 -1.30 11.83
CA HIS A 237 -15.37 -1.49 12.81
C HIS A 237 -14.45 -0.27 12.91
N ALA A 238 -14.15 0.39 11.79
CA ALA A 238 -13.28 1.55 11.79
C ALA A 238 -13.93 2.79 12.42
N LEU A 239 -15.26 2.93 12.29
CA LEU A 239 -16.04 4.02 12.89
C LEU A 239 -16.38 3.76 14.37
N ASP A 240 -16.64 2.51 14.77
CA ASP A 240 -16.84 2.14 16.18
C ASP A 240 -15.56 2.35 17.02
N GLY A 241 -14.38 2.19 16.40
CA GLY A 241 -13.09 2.49 17.02
C GLY A 241 -12.84 3.97 17.33
N LEU A 242 -13.68 4.88 16.82
CA LEU A 242 -13.67 6.32 17.11
C LEU A 242 -14.64 6.73 18.23
N ALA A 243 -15.48 5.81 18.73
CA ALA A 243 -16.36 6.10 19.84
C ALA A 243 -15.53 6.39 21.11
N PRO A 244 -15.79 7.48 21.85
CA PRO A 244 -15.05 7.79 23.05
C PRO A 244 -15.23 6.67 24.09
N ALA A 245 -14.11 6.21 24.66
CA ALA A 245 -14.14 5.22 25.74
C ALA A 245 -15.13 5.68 26.84
N PRO A 246 -15.95 4.76 27.40
CA PRO A 246 -16.84 5.11 28.48
C PRO A 246 -16.01 5.67 29.64
N LYS A 247 -16.34 6.89 30.07
CA LYS A 247 -15.63 7.54 31.19
C LYS A 247 -15.66 6.59 32.40
N PRO A 248 -14.53 6.39 33.10
CA PRO A 248 -14.55 5.64 34.34
C PRO A 248 -15.53 6.31 35.31
N SER A 249 -16.51 5.55 35.80
CA SER A 249 -17.44 6.01 36.83
C SER A 249 -16.64 6.51 38.02
N VAL A 250 -16.69 7.81 38.25
CA VAL A 250 -16.18 8.42 39.47
C VAL A 250 -17.07 7.90 40.60
N CYS A 251 -16.52 7.00 41.42
CA CYS A 251 -17.13 6.58 42.67
C CYS A 251 -17.15 7.80 43.59
N SER A 252 -18.34 8.38 43.82
CA SER A 252 -18.51 9.43 44.81
C SER A 252 -18.21 8.88 46.21
N PRO A 253 -17.43 9.59 47.04
CA PRO A 253 -17.23 9.19 48.42
C PRO A 253 -18.57 9.32 49.17
N GLN A 254 -19.00 8.23 49.81
CA GLN A 254 -20.12 8.28 50.74
C GLN A 254 -19.74 9.21 51.90
N ALA A 255 -20.58 10.20 52.14
CA ALA A 255 -20.48 11.09 53.29
C ALA A 255 -20.76 10.29 54.58
N GLU A 256 -19.76 10.22 55.45
CA GLU A 256 -20.01 10.01 56.88
C GLU A 256 -20.76 11.22 57.43
N MET A 257 -21.86 10.95 58.12
CA MET A 257 -22.56 11.91 58.97
C MET A 257 -22.60 11.35 60.41
N PRO A 258 -22.55 12.23 61.41
CA PRO A 258 -22.25 11.91 62.81
C PRO A 258 -23.38 11.20 63.56
#